data_AF-A0A2R5ETE0-F1
#
_entry.id   AF-A0A2R5ETE0-F1
#
_cell.length_a   1.000
_cell.length_b   1.000
_cell.length_c   1.000
_cell.angle_alpha   90.00
_cell.angle_beta   90.00
_cell.angle_gamma   90.00
#
_symmetry.space_group_name_H-M   'P 1'
#
loop_
_entity.id
_entity.type
_entity.pdbx_description
1 polymer ?
#
loop_
_entity_poly.entity_id
_entity_poly.type
_entity_poly.pdbx_seq_one_letter_code
_entity_poly.pdbx_strand_id
1 'polypeptide(L)'
;MRLQQIQFLKKLGFGLREIADMLAREEWNWSGSLKQQLHYVINEQKKLNQTESDLRGLLHSLAVEGATNRDVIHRLIRSSGSDSAIKHDYRVRMFEERELPLLERLPNLNSDDPDSLEWIALLGQLNKYGDSDPDSPAIQRIIARMHEKYLEEFGGEEAFAEKLWDIRKSSEQSEQMGLYPIHDRLISLIENAYAIFLSRNN
;
A
#
# COMPACT_ATOMS: atom_id res chain seq x y z
N MET A 1 17.07 -33.44 -30.67
CA MET A 1 15.91 -33.80 -29.83
C MET A 1 16.23 -33.83 -28.33
N ARG A 2 17.05 -34.76 -27.80
CA ARG A 2 17.26 -34.89 -26.33
C ARG A 2 17.80 -33.64 -25.63
N LEU A 3 18.78 -32.96 -26.22
CA LEU A 3 19.32 -31.71 -25.66
C LEU A 3 18.26 -30.59 -25.62
N GLN A 4 17.43 -30.47 -26.65
CA GLN A 4 16.36 -29.47 -26.72
C GLN A 4 15.29 -29.72 -25.64
N GLN A 5 14.96 -30.99 -25.37
CA GLN A 5 14.06 -31.37 -24.28
C GLN A 5 14.63 -30.98 -22.91
N ILE A 6 15.92 -31.22 -22.68
CA ILE A 6 16.60 -30.82 -21.44
C ILE A 6 16.59 -29.29 -21.29
N GLN A 7 16.93 -28.56 -22.34
CA GLN A 7 16.93 -27.09 -22.34
C GLN A 7 15.55 -26.52 -22.04
N PHE A 8 14.50 -27.08 -22.63
CA PHE A 8 13.12 -26.67 -22.38
C PHE A 8 12.72 -26.90 -20.92
N LEU A 9 12.95 -28.09 -20.37
CA LEU A 9 12.60 -28.40 -18.98
C LEU A 9 13.43 -27.58 -17.98
N LYS A 10 14.70 -27.27 -18.29
CA LYS A 10 15.50 -26.33 -17.49
C LYS A 10 14.89 -24.93 -17.48
N LYS A 11 14.38 -24.45 -18.61
CA LYS A 11 13.67 -23.16 -18.69
C LYS A 11 12.40 -23.14 -17.83
N LEU A 12 11.72 -24.27 -17.68
CA LEU A 12 10.55 -24.41 -16.80
C LEU A 12 10.92 -24.47 -15.30
N GLY A 13 12.21 -24.50 -14.96
CA GLY A 13 12.69 -24.48 -13.59
C GLY A 13 12.99 -25.84 -12.96
N PHE A 14 12.91 -26.94 -13.73
CA PHE A 14 13.25 -28.27 -13.23
C PHE A 14 14.76 -28.42 -12.93
N GLY A 15 15.11 -29.25 -11.95
CA GLY A 15 16.50 -29.60 -11.63
C GLY A 15 17.13 -30.53 -12.69
N LEU A 16 18.45 -30.48 -12.90
CA LEU A 16 19.10 -31.37 -13.89
C LEU A 16 18.93 -32.86 -13.55
N ARG A 17 18.97 -33.21 -12.25
CA ARG A 17 18.75 -34.57 -11.76
C ARG A 17 17.32 -35.03 -12.02
N GLU A 18 16.34 -34.18 -11.74
CA GLU A 18 14.93 -34.45 -11.98
C GLU A 18 14.64 -34.62 -13.48
N ILE A 19 15.20 -33.76 -14.33
CA ILE A 19 15.10 -33.91 -15.79
C ILE A 19 15.67 -35.24 -16.27
N ALA A 20 16.80 -35.68 -15.68
CA ALA A 20 17.37 -36.98 -16.02
C ALA A 20 16.39 -38.12 -15.67
N ASP A 21 15.76 -38.08 -14.50
CA ASP A 21 14.74 -39.05 -14.08
C ASP A 21 13.48 -39.00 -14.96
N MET A 22 12.99 -37.81 -15.28
CA MET A 22 11.82 -37.57 -16.15
C MET A 22 12.02 -38.14 -17.56
N LEU A 23 13.23 -38.05 -18.10
CA LEU A 23 13.55 -38.52 -19.46
C LEU A 23 14.00 -39.99 -19.51
N ALA A 24 14.39 -40.59 -18.39
CA ALA A 24 14.88 -41.97 -18.33
C ALA A 24 13.79 -43.01 -18.02
N ARG A 25 12.67 -42.59 -17.40
CA ARG A 25 11.60 -43.49 -16.96
C ARG A 25 10.41 -43.43 -17.92
N GLU A 26 10.05 -44.57 -18.53
CA GLU A 26 8.92 -44.64 -19.48
C GLU A 26 7.57 -44.32 -18.81
N GLU A 27 7.38 -44.74 -17.56
CA GLU A 27 6.13 -44.52 -16.80
C GLU A 27 6.18 -43.26 -15.91
N TRP A 28 6.95 -42.24 -16.28
CA TRP A 28 7.02 -41.01 -15.50
C TRP A 28 5.67 -40.29 -15.46
N ASN A 29 5.22 -39.88 -14.26
CA ASN A 29 4.00 -39.07 -14.10
C ASN A 29 4.25 -37.61 -14.50
N TRP A 30 4.24 -37.36 -15.82
CA TRP A 30 4.42 -36.03 -16.41
C TRP A 30 3.37 -35.03 -15.92
N SER A 31 2.10 -35.43 -15.86
CA SER A 31 1.01 -34.54 -15.43
C SER A 31 1.21 -34.07 -14.00
N GLY A 32 1.56 -34.98 -13.09
CA GLY A 32 1.82 -34.66 -11.69
C GLY A 32 3.01 -33.70 -11.53
N SER A 33 4.12 -33.99 -12.22
CA SER A 33 5.35 -33.18 -12.13
C SER A 33 5.14 -31.77 -12.69
N LEU A 34 4.46 -31.64 -13.84
CA LEU A 34 4.12 -30.34 -14.42
C LEU A 34 3.15 -29.54 -13.54
N LYS A 35 2.14 -30.18 -12.94
CA LYS A 35 1.23 -29.53 -11.99
C LYS A 35 1.95 -29.02 -10.75
N GLN A 36 2.86 -29.83 -10.19
CA GLN A 36 3.67 -29.44 -9.04
C GLN A 36 4.57 -28.25 -9.38
N GLN A 37 5.23 -28.29 -10.53
CA GLN A 37 6.08 -27.19 -10.98
C GLN A 37 5.27 -25.91 -11.24
N LEU A 38 4.07 -26.04 -11.84
CA LEU A 38 3.17 -24.91 -12.03
C LEU A 38 2.73 -24.29 -10.68
N HIS A 39 2.36 -25.11 -9.70
CA HIS A 39 2.05 -24.63 -8.35
C HIS A 39 3.23 -23.92 -7.69
N TYR A 40 4.44 -24.46 -7.84
CA TYR A 40 5.65 -23.80 -7.35
C TYR A 40 5.83 -22.42 -7.98
N VAL A 41 5.75 -22.32 -9.31
CA VAL A 41 5.88 -21.05 -10.04
C VAL A 41 4.83 -20.03 -9.60
N ILE A 42 3.55 -20.44 -9.48
CA ILE A 42 2.47 -19.57 -9.00
C ILE A 42 2.76 -19.06 -7.59
N ASN A 43 3.28 -19.91 -6.70
CA ASN A 43 3.62 -19.50 -5.35
C ASN A 43 4.81 -18.54 -5.30
N GLU A 44 5.83 -18.75 -6.12
CA GLU A 44 6.97 -17.82 -6.22
C GLU A 44 6.53 -16.47 -6.80
N GLN A 45 5.63 -16.46 -7.80
CA GLN A 45 5.04 -15.22 -8.30
C GLN A 45 4.30 -14.46 -7.21
N LYS A 46 3.50 -15.15 -6.38
CA LYS A 46 2.81 -14.51 -5.24
C LYS A 46 3.80 -13.89 -4.25
N LYS A 47 4.90 -14.58 -3.93
CA LYS A 47 5.95 -14.05 -3.04
C LYS A 47 6.66 -12.83 -3.64
N LEU A 48 6.98 -12.88 -4.93
CA LEU A 48 7.60 -11.76 -5.64
C LEU A 48 6.67 -10.55 -5.70
N ASN A 49 5.39 -10.74 -5.98
CA ASN A 49 4.39 -9.67 -5.97
C ASN A 49 4.25 -9.04 -4.56
N GLN A 50 4.28 -9.85 -3.50
CA GLN A 50 4.28 -9.33 -2.14
C GLN A 50 5.56 -8.51 -1.86
N THR A 51 6.72 -9.02 -2.28
CA THR A 51 8.00 -8.33 -2.13
C THR A 51 8.00 -6.99 -2.88
N GLU A 52 7.46 -6.96 -4.09
CA GLU A 52 7.30 -5.73 -4.88
C GLU A 52 6.40 -4.72 -4.18
N SER A 53 5.24 -5.17 -3.66
CA SER A 53 4.31 -4.34 -2.87
C SER A 53 4.98 -3.74 -1.64
N ASP A 54 5.74 -4.54 -0.89
CA ASP A 54 6.47 -4.08 0.30
C ASP A 54 7.58 -3.06 -0.07
N LEU A 55 8.29 -3.29 -1.17
CA LEU A 55 9.31 -2.37 -1.69
C LEU A 55 8.71 -1.03 -2.13
N ARG A 56 7.54 -1.03 -2.78
CA ARG A 56 6.81 0.20 -3.12
C ARG A 56 6.43 0.98 -1.87
N GLY A 57 5.84 0.32 -0.88
CA GLY A 57 5.52 0.95 0.41
C GLY A 57 6.72 1.59 1.09
N LEU A 58 7.89 0.93 1.06
CA LEU A 58 9.15 1.49 1.55
C LEU A 58 9.58 2.74 0.77
N LEU A 59 9.52 2.73 -0.55
CA LEU A 59 9.90 3.88 -1.37
C LEU A 59 8.95 5.08 -1.15
N HIS A 60 7.65 4.83 -1.07
CA HIS A 60 6.64 5.88 -0.90
C HIS A 60 6.66 6.47 0.51
N SER A 61 6.84 5.66 1.56
CA SER A 61 7.04 6.16 2.93
C SER A 61 8.27 7.06 3.04
N LEU A 62 9.39 6.72 2.38
CA LEU A 62 10.57 7.59 2.32
C LEU A 62 10.25 8.92 1.63
N ALA A 63 9.44 8.92 0.58
CA ALA A 63 9.02 10.14 -0.11
C ALA A 63 8.13 11.05 0.76
N VAL A 64 7.28 10.46 1.61
CA VAL A 64 6.41 11.19 2.53
C VAL A 64 7.21 11.74 3.72
N GLU A 65 8.03 10.93 4.37
CA GLU A 65 8.55 11.25 5.70
C GLU A 65 9.96 11.84 5.73
N GLY A 66 10.77 11.63 4.69
CA GLY A 66 12.12 12.21 4.59
C GLY A 66 13.13 11.79 5.69
N ALA A 67 12.78 10.87 6.60
CA ALA A 67 13.59 10.48 7.76
C ALA A 67 14.04 9.00 7.74
N THR A 68 15.06 8.71 8.54
CA THR A 68 15.91 7.49 8.56
C THR A 68 15.20 6.14 8.49
N ASN A 69 15.77 5.28 7.66
CA ASN A 69 15.35 3.92 7.25
C ASN A 69 14.76 3.00 8.35
N ARG A 70 15.15 3.16 9.62
CA ARG A 70 14.83 2.19 10.68
C ARG A 70 13.38 2.24 11.18
N ASP A 71 12.84 3.43 11.44
CA ASP A 71 11.50 3.56 12.01
C ASP A 71 10.42 3.26 10.97
N VAL A 72 10.67 3.65 9.72
CA VAL A 72 9.84 3.31 8.55
C VAL A 72 9.78 1.80 8.34
N ILE A 73 10.93 1.12 8.35
CA ILE A 73 10.99 -0.35 8.23
C ILE A 73 10.22 -1.01 9.38
N HIS A 74 10.40 -0.57 10.63
CA HIS A 74 9.68 -1.14 11.76
C HIS A 74 8.16 -0.97 11.66
N ARG A 75 7.68 0.18 11.19
CA ARG A 75 6.25 0.42 10.96
C ARG A 75 5.69 -0.46 9.84
N LEU A 76 6.44 -0.63 8.75
CA LEU A 76 6.02 -1.47 7.62
C LEU A 76 6.01 -2.97 7.98
N ILE A 77 6.94 -3.42 8.84
CA ILE A 77 6.92 -4.80 9.36
C ILE A 77 5.65 -5.04 10.19
N ARG A 78 5.22 -4.07 11.00
CA ARG A 78 4.00 -4.23 11.80
C ARG A 78 2.75 -4.16 10.93
N SER A 79 2.71 -3.25 9.96
CA SER A 79 1.58 -3.12 9.05
C SER A 79 1.46 -4.31 8.08
N SER A 80 2.55 -4.99 7.74
CA SER A 80 2.52 -6.24 6.94
C SER A 80 2.25 -7.49 7.78
N GLY A 81 2.64 -7.48 9.06
CA GLY A 81 2.53 -8.63 9.97
C GLY A 81 1.17 -8.84 10.64
N SER A 82 0.25 -7.87 10.60
CA SER A 82 -1.08 -8.04 11.19
C SER A 82 -1.98 -8.91 10.28
N ASP A 83 -2.62 -9.91 10.87
CA ASP A 83 -3.54 -10.82 10.17
C ASP A 83 -4.62 -10.05 9.39
N SER A 84 -4.80 -10.37 8.11
CA SER A 84 -5.78 -9.69 7.25
C SER A 84 -7.21 -9.85 7.78
N ALA A 85 -7.47 -10.93 8.51
CA ALA A 85 -8.72 -11.16 9.24
C ALA A 85 -8.94 -10.14 10.37
N ILE A 86 -7.91 -9.85 11.18
CA ILE A 86 -8.00 -8.88 12.28
C ILE A 86 -8.28 -7.47 11.76
N LYS A 87 -7.62 -7.09 10.66
CA LYS A 87 -7.88 -5.82 9.96
C LYS A 87 -9.31 -5.74 9.42
N HIS A 88 -9.79 -6.81 8.80
CA HIS A 88 -11.15 -6.87 8.28
C HIS A 88 -12.18 -6.73 9.40
N ASP A 89 -12.02 -7.47 10.49
CA ASP A 89 -12.90 -7.39 11.66
C ASP A 89 -12.92 -5.98 12.26
N TYR A 90 -11.76 -5.32 12.32
CA TYR A 90 -11.67 -3.94 12.79
C TYR A 90 -12.44 -2.97 11.87
N ARG A 91 -12.28 -3.11 10.55
CA ARG A 91 -13.02 -2.30 9.56
C ARG A 91 -14.54 -2.47 9.69
N VAL A 92 -15.03 -3.71 9.78
CA VAL A 92 -16.47 -4.01 9.90
C VAL A 92 -17.05 -3.51 11.23
N ARG A 93 -16.26 -3.46 12.31
CA ARG A 93 -16.69 -2.85 13.58
C ARG A 93 -16.75 -1.33 13.53
N MET A 94 -15.84 -0.71 12.79
CA MET A 94 -15.75 0.75 12.73
C MET A 94 -16.68 1.36 11.70
N PHE A 95 -16.93 0.70 10.57
CA PHE A 95 -17.67 1.24 9.44
C PHE A 95 -18.98 0.49 9.17
N GLU A 96 -19.99 1.23 8.71
CA GLU A 96 -21.24 0.64 8.22
C GLU A 96 -20.98 -0.15 6.93
N GLU A 97 -21.83 -1.14 6.63
CA GLU A 97 -21.66 -1.98 5.44
C GLU A 97 -21.62 -1.15 4.13
N ARG A 98 -22.38 -0.05 4.07
CA ARG A 98 -22.37 0.89 2.93
C ARG A 98 -21.08 1.72 2.82
N GLU A 99 -20.35 1.88 3.92
CA GLU A 99 -19.10 2.64 3.99
C GLU A 99 -17.88 1.78 3.62
N LEU A 100 -17.98 0.44 3.75
CA LEU A 100 -16.85 -0.46 3.44
C LEU A 100 -16.33 -0.31 2.01
N PRO A 101 -17.16 -0.17 0.96
CA PRO A 101 -16.68 0.09 -0.40
C PRO A 101 -15.94 1.43 -0.55
N LEU A 102 -16.18 2.40 0.33
CA LEU A 102 -15.50 3.70 0.30
C LEU A 102 -14.04 3.56 0.77
N LEU A 103 -13.73 2.57 1.61
CA LEU A 103 -12.36 2.29 2.07
C LEU A 103 -11.44 1.83 0.93
N GLU A 104 -12.00 1.20 -0.12
CA GLU A 104 -11.24 0.78 -1.31
C GLU A 104 -10.85 1.97 -2.20
N ARG A 105 -11.44 3.16 -2.00
CA ARG A 105 -11.07 4.40 -2.68
C ARG A 105 -9.90 5.12 -2.02
N LEU A 106 -9.44 4.64 -0.87
CA LEU A 106 -8.34 5.27 -0.15
C LEU A 106 -7.01 5.04 -0.89
N PRO A 107 -6.12 6.05 -0.88
CA PRO A 107 -4.80 5.88 -1.45
C PRO A 107 -4.07 4.73 -0.76
N ASN A 108 -3.49 3.85 -1.57
CA ASN A 108 -2.71 2.74 -1.11
C ASN A 108 -1.23 3.04 -1.26
N LEU A 109 -0.52 3.13 -0.14
CA LEU A 109 0.91 3.43 -0.13
C LEU A 109 1.75 2.38 -0.90
N ASN A 110 1.25 1.17 -1.08
CA ASN A 110 1.96 0.11 -1.79
C ASN A 110 1.61 0.07 -3.30
N SER A 111 0.80 1.01 -3.78
CA SER A 111 0.32 1.08 -5.16
C SER A 111 0.99 2.21 -5.94
N ASP A 112 1.14 1.99 -7.25
CA ASP A 112 1.62 3.00 -8.21
C ASP A 112 0.45 3.61 -9.02
N ASP A 113 -0.79 3.42 -8.56
CA ASP A 113 -1.92 4.07 -9.22
C ASP A 113 -1.83 5.61 -9.10
N PRO A 114 -2.31 6.36 -10.10
CA PRO A 114 -2.16 7.81 -10.13
C PRO A 114 -2.70 8.53 -8.90
N ASP A 115 -3.81 8.06 -8.33
CA ASP A 115 -4.45 8.67 -7.16
C ASP A 115 -3.61 8.51 -5.90
N SER A 116 -3.08 7.31 -5.68
CA SER A 116 -2.15 7.03 -4.59
C SER A 116 -0.88 7.88 -4.71
N LEU A 117 -0.28 7.96 -5.91
CA LEU A 117 0.94 8.72 -6.14
C LEU A 117 0.73 10.23 -5.92
N GLU A 118 -0.43 10.78 -6.29
CA GLU A 118 -0.74 12.18 -6.04
C GLU A 118 -0.85 12.47 -4.54
N TRP A 119 -1.58 11.64 -3.78
CA TRP A 119 -1.65 11.79 -2.32
C TRP A 119 -0.28 11.69 -1.65
N ILE A 120 0.55 10.74 -2.08
CA ILE A 120 1.94 10.58 -1.60
C ILE A 120 2.75 11.86 -1.87
N ALA A 121 2.62 12.43 -3.07
CA ALA A 121 3.33 13.65 -3.44
C ALA A 121 2.85 14.87 -2.63
N LEU A 122 1.55 15.00 -2.37
CA LEU A 122 0.99 16.09 -1.55
C LEU A 122 1.49 16.01 -0.10
N LEU A 123 1.44 14.82 0.51
CA LEU A 123 1.94 14.58 1.86
C LEU A 123 3.45 14.83 1.96
N GLY A 124 4.22 14.34 1.00
CA GLY A 124 5.67 14.58 0.93
C GLY A 124 6.03 16.05 0.75
N GLN A 125 5.22 16.82 0.01
CA GLN A 125 5.39 18.27 -0.09
C GLN A 125 5.11 18.96 1.25
N LEU A 126 4.00 18.65 1.93
CA LEU A 126 3.70 19.24 3.24
C LEU A 126 4.77 18.92 4.28
N ASN A 127 5.27 17.69 4.29
CA ASN A 127 6.31 17.29 5.23
C ASN A 127 7.60 18.13 5.06
N LYS A 128 7.95 18.52 3.82
CA LYS A 128 9.08 19.44 3.56
C LYS A 128 8.86 20.84 4.16
N TYR A 129 7.60 21.25 4.30
CA TYR A 129 7.22 22.53 4.92
C TYR A 129 6.88 22.38 6.40
N GLY A 130 7.21 21.27 7.06
CA GLY A 130 6.67 20.88 8.37
C GLY A 130 6.82 21.89 9.54
N ASP A 131 7.71 22.88 9.45
CA ASP A 131 7.90 23.98 10.44
C ASP A 131 7.48 25.35 9.89
N SER A 132 7.00 25.40 8.65
CA SER A 132 6.55 26.62 8.01
C SER A 132 5.17 27.03 8.51
N ASP A 133 4.87 28.31 8.39
CA ASP A 133 3.55 28.86 8.73
C ASP A 133 2.44 28.10 7.96
N PRO A 134 1.45 27.52 8.66
CA PRO A 134 0.27 26.90 8.04
C PRO A 134 -0.45 27.82 7.05
N ASP A 135 -0.33 29.14 7.21
CA ASP A 135 -0.91 30.14 6.32
C ASP A 135 -0.03 30.48 5.08
N SER A 136 1.15 29.89 4.96
CA SER A 136 2.04 30.22 3.85
C SER A 136 1.36 29.91 2.50
N PRO A 137 1.58 30.74 1.45
CA PRO A 137 0.99 30.50 0.14
C PRO A 137 1.33 29.13 -0.45
N ALA A 138 2.48 28.55 -0.09
CA ALA A 138 2.86 27.22 -0.52
C ALA A 138 2.00 26.12 0.13
N ILE A 139 1.83 26.16 1.46
CA ILE A 139 1.00 25.20 2.19
C ILE A 139 -0.47 25.34 1.78
N GLN A 140 -0.98 26.57 1.68
CA GLN A 140 -2.39 26.80 1.31
C GLN A 140 -2.72 26.31 -0.11
N ARG A 141 -1.77 26.37 -1.06
CA ARG A 141 -1.96 25.73 -2.39
C ARG A 141 -2.04 24.21 -2.31
N ILE A 142 -1.22 23.58 -1.47
CA ILE A 142 -1.24 22.12 -1.30
C ILE A 142 -2.56 21.70 -0.66
N ILE A 143 -3.00 22.42 0.38
CA ILE A 143 -4.28 22.20 1.05
C ILE A 143 -5.47 22.37 0.10
N ALA A 144 -5.44 23.37 -0.78
CA ALA A 144 -6.47 23.54 -1.80
C ALA A 144 -6.57 22.29 -2.71
N ARG A 145 -5.42 21.77 -3.20
CA ARG A 145 -5.43 20.55 -4.03
C ARG A 145 -5.88 19.30 -3.25
N MET A 146 -5.50 19.18 -1.98
CA MET A 146 -6.01 18.10 -1.12
C MET A 146 -7.52 18.19 -0.93
N HIS A 147 -8.07 19.40 -0.79
CA HIS A 147 -9.50 19.63 -0.68
C HIS A 147 -10.24 19.28 -1.98
N GLU A 148 -9.71 19.67 -3.14
CA GLU A 148 -10.25 19.27 -4.45
C GLU A 148 -10.32 17.75 -4.59
N LYS A 149 -9.23 17.03 -4.29
CA LYS A 149 -9.24 15.55 -4.29
C LYS A 149 -10.28 14.99 -3.33
N TYR A 150 -10.32 15.52 -2.10
CA TYR A 150 -11.35 15.11 -1.14
C TYR A 150 -12.76 15.21 -1.73
N LEU A 151 -13.10 16.31 -2.41
CA LEU A 151 -14.39 16.47 -3.07
C LEU A 151 -14.59 15.53 -4.27
N GLU A 152 -13.55 15.32 -5.08
CA GLU A 152 -13.56 14.41 -6.23
C GLU A 152 -13.90 12.97 -5.80
N GLU A 153 -13.31 12.48 -4.70
CA GLU A 153 -13.49 11.10 -4.24
C GLU A 153 -14.64 10.88 -3.24
N PHE A 154 -14.90 11.85 -2.37
CA PHE A 154 -15.79 11.72 -1.20
C PHE A 154 -16.85 12.82 -1.09
N GLY A 155 -17.07 13.62 -2.14
CA GLY A 155 -18.16 14.59 -2.16
C GLY A 155 -19.52 13.93 -1.90
N GLY A 156 -20.26 14.41 -0.89
CA GLY A 156 -21.52 13.80 -0.43
C GLY A 156 -21.36 12.66 0.58
N GLU A 157 -20.13 12.34 0.99
CA GLU A 157 -19.80 11.34 2.01
C GLU A 157 -19.05 11.97 3.19
N GLU A 158 -19.44 13.19 3.59
CA GLU A 158 -18.74 14.01 4.59
C GLU A 158 -18.60 13.29 5.93
N ALA A 159 -19.67 12.61 6.39
CA ALA A 159 -19.66 11.87 7.65
C ALA A 159 -18.65 10.72 7.65
N PHE A 160 -18.48 10.04 6.51
CA PHE A 160 -17.47 8.99 6.35
C PHE A 160 -16.06 9.59 6.40
N ALA A 161 -15.84 10.71 5.72
CA ALA A 161 -14.54 11.35 5.65
C ALA A 161 -14.10 11.95 6.98
N GLU A 162 -15.00 12.57 7.74
CA GLU A 162 -14.73 13.07 9.09
C GLU A 162 -14.33 11.93 10.03
N LYS A 163 -15.11 10.83 10.01
CA LYS A 163 -14.83 9.62 10.78
C LYS A 163 -13.50 8.99 10.41
N LEU A 164 -13.18 8.94 9.12
CA LEU A 164 -11.88 8.46 8.67
C LEU A 164 -10.76 9.38 9.17
N TRP A 165 -10.93 10.70 9.07
CA TRP A 165 -9.95 11.67 9.58
C TRP A 165 -9.70 11.51 11.08
N ASP A 166 -10.75 11.27 11.87
CA ASP A 166 -10.64 10.96 13.29
C ASP A 166 -9.75 9.75 13.58
N ILE A 167 -9.88 8.69 12.79
CA ILE A 167 -8.99 7.51 12.86
C ILE A 167 -7.56 7.89 12.48
N ARG A 168 -7.36 8.73 11.46
CA ARG A 168 -6.03 9.13 10.97
C ARG A 168 -5.22 9.91 11.99
N LYS A 169 -5.89 10.63 12.91
CA LYS A 169 -5.25 11.35 14.02
C LYS A 169 -4.62 10.42 15.06
N SER A 170 -5.01 9.14 15.08
CA SER A 170 -4.42 8.13 15.96
C SER A 170 -3.51 7.18 15.17
N SER A 171 -2.22 7.18 15.51
CA SER A 171 -1.25 6.24 14.94
C SER A 171 -1.67 4.78 15.17
N GLU A 172 -2.17 4.47 16.37
CA GLU A 172 -2.63 3.12 16.76
C GLU A 172 -3.86 2.69 15.95
N GLN A 173 -4.88 3.54 15.84
CA GLN A 173 -6.09 3.18 15.09
C GLN A 173 -5.80 3.10 13.59
N SER A 174 -4.90 3.94 13.07
CA SER A 174 -4.42 3.84 11.69
C SER A 174 -3.75 2.49 11.44
N GLU A 175 -2.87 2.04 12.34
CA GLU A 175 -2.21 0.74 12.26
C GLU A 175 -3.22 -0.43 12.28
N GLN A 176 -4.23 -0.36 13.17
CA GLN A 176 -5.30 -1.36 13.26
C GLN A 176 -6.17 -1.43 11.98
N MET A 177 -6.36 -0.31 11.29
CA MET A 177 -7.02 -0.26 9.98
C MET A 177 -6.13 -0.76 8.83
N GLY A 178 -4.83 -0.94 9.07
CA GLY A 178 -3.85 -1.20 8.01
C GLY A 178 -3.46 0.04 7.22
N LEU A 179 -3.77 1.23 7.73
CA LEU A 179 -3.40 2.50 7.14
C LEU A 179 -2.00 2.89 7.60
N TYR A 180 -1.26 3.55 6.71
CA TYR A 180 0.06 4.05 7.06
C TYR A 180 -0.07 5.17 8.12
N PRO A 181 0.58 5.05 9.29
CA PRO A 181 0.50 6.09 10.32
C PRO A 181 1.21 7.36 9.83
N ILE A 182 0.56 8.52 9.98
CA ILE A 182 1.19 9.82 9.74
C ILE A 182 1.69 10.37 11.06
N HIS A 183 2.84 11.03 11.06
CA HIS A 183 3.37 11.68 12.25
C HIS A 183 2.46 12.81 12.74
N ASP A 184 2.26 12.90 14.05
CA ASP A 184 1.38 13.91 14.69
C ASP A 184 1.68 15.34 14.23
N ARG A 185 2.95 15.68 14.04
CA ARG A 185 3.38 16.99 13.53
C ARG A 185 2.74 17.31 12.16
N LEU A 186 2.73 16.34 11.24
CA LEU A 186 2.15 16.52 9.92
C LEU A 186 0.62 16.59 10.00
N ILE A 187 -0.01 15.78 10.87
CA ILE A 187 -1.44 15.89 11.17
C ILE A 187 -1.79 17.31 11.64
N SER A 188 -1.08 17.83 12.64
CA SER A 188 -1.32 19.19 13.17
C SER A 188 -1.13 20.28 12.12
N LEU A 189 -0.13 20.15 11.24
CA LEU A 189 0.06 21.09 10.12
C LEU A 189 -1.15 21.07 9.18
N ILE A 190 -1.62 19.87 8.80
CA ILE A 190 -2.78 19.72 7.92
C ILE A 190 -4.02 20.34 8.56
N GLU A 191 -4.32 20.03 9.82
CA GLU A 191 -5.51 20.55 10.50
C GLU A 191 -5.50 22.08 10.58
N ASN A 192 -4.39 22.68 11.01
CA ASN A 192 -4.27 24.13 11.14
C ASN A 192 -4.40 24.81 9.77
N ALA A 193 -3.73 24.29 8.76
CA ALA A 193 -3.78 24.87 7.42
C ALA A 193 -5.15 24.71 6.75
N TYR A 194 -5.81 23.57 6.97
CA TYR A 194 -7.16 23.30 6.45
C TYR A 194 -8.22 24.18 7.12
N ALA A 195 -8.12 24.41 8.44
CA ALA A 195 -9.00 25.34 9.14
C ALA A 195 -8.88 26.78 8.59
N ILE A 196 -7.66 27.24 8.31
CA ILE A 196 -7.41 28.54 7.66
C ILE A 196 -8.04 28.57 6.26
N PHE A 197 -7.81 27.52 5.46
CA PHE A 197 -8.36 27.41 4.11
C PHE A 197 -9.89 27.51 4.11
N LEU A 198 -10.58 26.75 4.98
CA LEU A 198 -12.04 26.80 5.09
C LEU A 198 -12.54 28.17 5.54
N SER A 199 -11.86 28.82 6.49
CA SER A 199 -12.26 30.16 6.97
C SER A 199 -12.22 31.25 5.90
N ARG A 200 -11.47 31.04 4.81
CA ARG A 200 -11.36 31.97 3.68
C ARG A 200 -12.38 31.72 2.58
N ASN A 201 -12.90 30.50 2.51
CA ASN A 201 -13.77 30.03 1.42
C ASN A 201 -15.21 29.80 1.87
N ASN A 202 -15.50 29.99 3.16
CA ASN A 202 -16.84 30.13 3.74
C ASN A 202 -17.25 31.61 3.82
#